data_AF-A0ABD4T3P1-F1
#
_entry.id   AF-A0ABD4T3P1-F1
#
_cell.length_a   1.000
_cell.length_b   1.000
_cell.length_c   1.000
_cell.angle_alpha   90.00
_cell.angle_beta   90.00
_cell.angle_gamma   90.00
#
_symmetry.space_group_name_H-M   'P 1'
#
loop_
_entity.id
_entity.type
_entity.pdbx_description
1 polymer ?
#
loop_
_entity_poly.entity_id
_entity_poly.type
_entity_poly.pdbx_seq_one_letter_code
_entity_poly.pdbx_strand_id
1 'polypeptide(L)'
;MKDKPQRPSRKPIGAYLVEAGLLTEAQVGVVLADQASTAMTFGDIVVTRGWVKSKTVEYLMRKVIIPERSGMIQDPDLKASLSRQPPRGRAKRPASPRKPPIAETDGGVNWIG
;
A
#
# COMPACT_ATOMS: atom_id res chain seq x y z
N MET A 1 22.19 -10.71 -5.85
CA MET A 1 20.77 -11.05 -6.09
C MET A 1 20.00 -11.09 -4.77
N LYS A 2 19.82 -9.97 -4.08
CA LYS A 2 18.76 -9.83 -3.04
C LYS A 2 18.36 -8.39 -2.78
N ASP A 3 18.61 -7.55 -3.77
CA ASP A 3 18.53 -6.10 -3.81
C ASP A 3 17.07 -5.67 -3.96
N LYS A 4 16.26 -6.04 -2.95
CA LYS A 4 14.83 -5.75 -2.87
C LYS A 4 14.67 -4.22 -2.83
N PRO A 5 13.92 -3.59 -3.76
CA PRO A 5 13.87 -2.14 -3.85
C PRO A 5 13.25 -1.55 -2.58
N GLN A 6 14.11 -0.92 -1.76
CA GLN A 6 13.75 -0.21 -0.55
C GLN A 6 12.98 1.06 -0.95
N ARG A 7 11.66 0.91 -1.19
CA ARG A 7 10.72 2.04 -1.22
C ARG A 7 10.97 2.89 0.04
N PRO A 8 10.87 4.24 -0.02
CA PRO A 8 11.02 5.10 1.15
C PRO A 8 9.96 4.74 2.19
N SER A 9 10.35 3.89 3.14
CA SER A 9 9.40 3.10 3.93
C SER A 9 9.06 3.85 5.20
N ARG A 10 7.92 4.56 5.15
CA ARG A 10 7.32 5.22 6.30
C ARG A 10 7.39 4.30 7.53
N LYS A 11 8.15 4.74 8.54
CA LYS A 11 8.45 3.99 9.77
C LYS A 11 7.19 3.31 10.35
N PRO A 12 7.23 2.01 10.69
CA PRO A 12 6.06 1.28 11.17
C PRO A 12 5.68 1.72 12.59
N ILE A 13 4.41 1.56 12.95
CA ILE A 13 3.89 1.93 14.29
C ILE A 13 4.67 1.23 15.42
N GLY A 14 5.03 -0.04 15.26
CA GLY A 14 5.79 -0.80 16.26
C GLY A 14 7.15 -0.16 16.59
N ALA A 15 7.86 0.40 15.60
CA ALA A 15 9.15 1.07 15.85
C ALA A 15 8.99 2.34 16.68
N TYR A 16 7.98 3.18 16.41
CA TYR A 16 7.67 4.35 17.24
C TYR A 16 7.27 3.96 18.68
N LEU A 17 6.59 2.82 18.86
CA LEU A 17 6.23 2.33 20.20
C LEU A 17 7.43 1.75 20.96
N VAL A 18 8.40 1.14 20.26
CA VAL A 18 9.67 0.68 20.86
C VAL A 18 10.55 1.87 21.27
N GLU A 19 10.71 2.85 20.39
CA GLU A 19 11.50 4.07 20.67
C GLU A 19 10.89 4.92 21.80
N ALA A 20 9.56 4.90 21.96
CA ALA A 20 8.87 5.53 23.08
C ALA A 20 8.97 4.72 24.39
N GLY A 21 9.64 3.57 24.41
CA GLY A 21 9.71 2.68 25.57
C GLY A 21 8.37 2.02 25.95
N LEU A 22 7.38 2.07 25.05
CA LEU A 22 6.02 1.54 25.28
C LEU A 22 5.88 0.05 24.90
N LEU A 23 6.81 -0.47 24.10
CA LEU A 23 6.92 -1.90 23.73
C LEU A 23 8.39 -2.32 23.63
N THR A 24 8.63 -3.62 23.70
CA THR A 24 9.89 -4.27 23.31
C THR A 24 9.79 -4.87 21.91
N GLU A 25 10.92 -5.12 21.24
CA GLU A 25 10.92 -5.81 19.93
C GLU A 25 10.29 -7.21 20.00
N ALA A 26 10.47 -7.92 21.12
CA ALA A 26 9.80 -9.19 21.38
C ALA A 26 8.27 -9.06 21.40
N GLN A 27 7.73 -8.01 22.07
CA GLN A 27 6.30 -7.73 22.03
C GLN A 27 5.83 -7.35 20.62
N VAL A 28 6.60 -6.57 19.85
CA VAL A 28 6.29 -6.27 18.44
C VAL A 28 6.17 -7.55 17.62
N GLY A 29 7.07 -8.52 17.82
CA GLY A 29 6.98 -9.85 17.20
C GLY A 29 5.68 -10.60 17.53
N VAL A 30 5.25 -10.56 18.80
CA VAL A 30 3.97 -11.14 19.23
C VAL A 30 2.77 -10.43 18.60
N VAL A 31 2.76 -9.08 18.51
CA VAL A 31 1.69 -8.34 17.82
C VAL A 31 1.62 -8.75 16.35
N LEU A 32 2.74 -8.95 15.67
CA LEU A 32 2.76 -9.37 14.27
C LEU A 32 2.25 -10.80 14.07
N ALA A 33 2.50 -11.71 15.01
CA ALA A 33 1.93 -13.06 15.01
C ALA A 33 0.40 -13.05 15.24
N ASP A 34 -0.08 -12.23 16.18
CA ASP A 34 -1.50 -11.99 16.40
C ASP A 34 -2.16 -11.36 15.16
N GLN A 35 -1.50 -10.39 14.50
CA GLN A 35 -2.01 -9.71 13.32
C GLN A 35 -2.00 -10.59 12.05
N ALA A 36 -1.22 -11.68 12.05
CA ALA A 36 -1.31 -12.73 11.03
C ALA A 36 -2.46 -13.72 11.32
N SER A 37 -2.91 -13.80 12.58
CA SER A 37 -3.92 -14.74 13.08
C SER A 37 -5.31 -14.10 13.30
N THR A 38 -5.41 -12.78 13.20
CA THR A 38 -6.62 -11.99 13.50
C THR A 38 -6.78 -10.83 12.50
N ALA A 39 -7.99 -10.32 12.34
CA ALA A 39 -8.28 -9.15 11.52
C ALA A 39 -8.10 -7.80 12.25
N MET A 40 -7.48 -7.80 13.43
CA MET A 40 -7.28 -6.59 14.26
C MET A 40 -6.11 -5.74 13.75
N THR A 41 -6.11 -4.43 14.03
CA THR A 41 -4.92 -3.60 13.74
C THR A 41 -3.88 -3.77 14.84
N PHE A 42 -2.61 -3.47 14.52
CA PHE A 42 -1.51 -3.43 15.48
C PHE A 42 -1.85 -2.62 16.75
N GLY A 43 -2.57 -1.49 16.60
CA GLY A 43 -2.97 -0.66 17.72
C GLY A 43 -3.98 -1.35 18.63
N ASP A 44 -4.99 -2.00 18.04
CA ASP A 44 -6.04 -2.70 18.78
C ASP A 44 -5.48 -3.89 19.55
N ILE A 45 -4.61 -4.70 18.94
CA ILE A 45 -3.97 -5.85 19.58
C ILE A 45 -3.18 -5.42 20.82
N VAL A 46 -2.38 -4.35 20.72
CA VAL A 46 -1.57 -3.81 21.83
C VAL A 46 -2.46 -3.29 22.98
N VAL A 47 -3.63 -2.73 22.64
CA VAL A 47 -4.63 -2.27 23.61
C VAL A 47 -5.35 -3.45 24.27
N THR A 48 -5.78 -4.44 23.49
CA THR A 48 -6.45 -5.66 23.98
C THR A 48 -5.55 -6.50 24.86
N ARG A 49 -4.23 -6.54 24.59
CA ARG A 49 -3.21 -7.15 25.46
C ARG A 49 -2.85 -6.31 26.70
N GLY A 50 -3.42 -5.11 26.84
CA GLY A 50 -3.22 -4.22 27.99
C GLY A 50 -1.84 -3.56 28.06
N TRP A 51 -0.97 -3.72 27.06
CA TRP A 51 0.40 -3.21 27.07
C TRP A 51 0.47 -1.69 26.91
N VAL A 52 -0.40 -1.10 26.08
CA VAL A 52 -0.50 0.35 25.91
C VAL A 52 -1.96 0.77 25.93
N LYS A 53 -2.29 1.83 26.68
CA LYS A 53 -3.65 2.39 26.73
C LYS A 53 -4.03 2.98 25.38
N SER A 54 -5.27 2.79 24.93
CA SER A 54 -5.75 3.30 23.62
C SER A 54 -5.56 4.81 23.45
N LYS A 55 -5.78 5.61 24.50
CA LYS A 55 -5.47 7.06 24.52
C LYS A 55 -4.01 7.38 24.23
N THR A 56 -3.07 6.52 24.62
CA THR A 56 -1.63 6.69 24.36
C THR A 56 -1.28 6.35 22.91
N VAL A 57 -1.84 5.27 22.35
CA VAL A 57 -1.70 4.93 20.91
C VAL A 57 -2.28 6.06 20.04
N GLU A 58 -3.45 6.56 20.40
CA GLU A 58 -4.13 7.67 19.73
C GLU A 58 -3.34 8.99 19.83
N TYR A 59 -2.74 9.27 21.00
CA TYR A 59 -1.82 10.40 21.18
C TYR A 59 -0.60 10.28 20.25
N LEU A 60 0.08 9.13 20.25
CA LEU A 60 1.27 8.91 19.41
C LEU A 60 0.94 9.08 17.91
N MET A 61 -0.23 8.59 17.49
CA MET A 61 -0.73 8.78 16.13
C MET A 61 -0.87 10.27 15.76
N ARG A 62 -1.65 11.03 16.54
CA ARG A 62 -1.95 12.44 16.25
C ARG A 62 -0.75 13.38 16.41
N LYS A 63 0.16 13.10 17.36
CA LYS A 63 1.25 14.02 17.76
C LYS A 63 2.62 13.68 17.20
N VAL A 64 2.85 12.43 16.78
CA VAL A 64 4.16 11.99 16.21
C VAL A 64 3.97 11.41 14.81
N ILE A 65 3.21 10.32 14.68
CA ILE A 65 3.21 9.51 13.45
C ILE A 65 2.57 10.22 12.26
N ILE A 66 1.46 10.94 12.47
CA ILE A 66 0.78 11.71 11.41
C ILE A 66 1.62 12.93 10.96
N PRO A 67 2.09 13.84 11.85
CA PRO A 67 2.88 14.99 11.41
C PRO A 67 4.18 14.59 10.69
N GLU A 68 4.92 13.59 11.19
CA GLU A 68 6.11 13.04 10.51
C GLU A 68 5.80 12.58 9.07
N ARG A 69 4.71 11.80 8.91
CA ARG A 69 4.31 11.26 7.60
C ARG A 69 3.75 12.32 6.65
N SER A 70 3.26 13.45 7.16
CA SER A 70 2.84 14.61 6.37
C SER A 70 4.02 15.52 6.01
N GLY A 71 5.02 15.67 6.88
CA GLY A 71 6.25 16.41 6.59
C GLY A 71 6.97 15.85 5.35
N MET A 72 6.96 14.52 5.19
CA MET A 72 7.47 13.80 4.01
C MET A 72 6.74 14.11 2.68
N ILE A 73 5.62 14.85 2.67
CA ILE A 73 4.93 15.29 1.44
C ILE A 73 5.59 16.56 0.84
N GLN A 74 6.69 17.02 1.43
CA GLN A 74 7.56 18.06 0.86
C GLN A 74 8.66 17.51 -0.06
N ASP A 75 8.82 16.18 -0.17
CA ASP A 75 9.74 15.58 -1.14
C ASP A 75 9.23 15.82 -2.58
N PRO A 76 9.99 16.53 -3.43
CA PRO A 76 9.49 16.98 -4.73
C PRO A 76 9.32 15.84 -5.74
N ASP A 77 10.09 14.75 -5.64
CA ASP A 77 9.99 13.60 -6.55
C ASP A 77 8.71 12.80 -6.29
N LEU A 78 8.44 12.52 -5.01
CA LEU A 78 7.21 11.85 -4.59
C LEU A 78 5.96 12.65 -4.98
N LYS A 79 6.01 13.98 -4.81
CA LYS A 79 4.92 14.88 -5.23
C LYS A 79 4.72 14.87 -6.75
N ALA A 80 5.79 14.86 -7.53
CA ALA A 80 5.71 14.78 -9.00
C ALA A 80 5.08 13.47 -9.47
N SER A 81 5.38 12.34 -8.82
CA SER A 81 4.81 11.03 -9.16
C SER A 81 3.31 10.92 -8.85
N LEU A 82 2.82 11.44 -7.71
CA LEU A 82 1.39 11.47 -7.41
C LEU A 82 0.61 12.55 -8.19
N SER A 83 1.27 13.62 -8.65
CA SER A 83 0.62 14.71 -9.39
C SER A 83 0.39 14.43 -10.88
N ARG A 84 0.93 13.33 -11.44
CA ARG A 84 0.70 12.92 -12.84
C ARG A 84 -0.68 12.29 -13.04
N GLN A 85 -1.73 13.08 -12.88
CA GLN A 85 -2.98 12.78 -13.58
C GLN A 85 -2.71 12.85 -15.10
N PRO A 86 -3.08 11.83 -15.89
CA PRO A 86 -3.05 11.97 -17.33
C PRO A 86 -4.04 13.08 -17.72
N PRO A 87 -3.68 14.00 -18.65
CA PRO A 87 -4.55 15.11 -19.00
C PRO A 87 -5.86 14.56 -19.57
N ARG A 88 -6.99 14.90 -18.94
CA ARG A 88 -8.35 14.61 -19.44
C ARG A 88 -8.72 15.49 -20.64
N GLY A 89 -7.85 15.50 -21.65
CA GLY A 89 -7.97 16.22 -22.91
C GLY A 89 -8.90 15.52 -23.89
N ARG A 90 -9.64 16.30 -24.67
CA ARG A 90 -10.71 15.82 -25.57
C ARG A 90 -10.15 15.21 -26.85
N ALA A 91 -9.72 13.95 -26.82
CA ALA A 91 -9.34 13.21 -28.02
C ALA A 91 -10.57 13.00 -28.94
N LYS A 92 -10.70 13.81 -30.01
CA LYS A 92 -11.71 13.58 -31.05
C LYS A 92 -11.38 12.29 -31.82
N ARG A 93 -12.40 11.52 -32.18
CA ARG A 93 -12.28 10.39 -33.12
C ARG A 93 -12.21 10.92 -34.57
N PRO A 94 -11.08 10.80 -35.30
CA PRO A 94 -11.13 10.70 -36.75
C PRO A 94 -11.71 9.32 -37.14
N ALA A 95 -12.07 9.13 -38.41
CA ALA A 95 -12.79 7.94 -38.86
C ALA A 95 -12.19 7.34 -40.15
N SER A 96 -12.34 6.02 -40.31
CA SER A 96 -12.11 5.25 -41.56
C SER A 96 -10.64 5.14 -42.03
N PRO A 97 -10.30 4.24 -43.01
CA PRO A 97 -11.20 3.43 -43.84
C PRO A 97 -10.98 1.89 -43.89
N ARG A 98 -12.12 1.18 -43.98
CA ARG A 98 -12.50 0.10 -44.92
C ARG A 98 -11.47 -0.99 -45.35
N LYS A 99 -11.82 -2.24 -44.96
CA LYS A 99 -11.73 -3.56 -45.67
C LYS A 99 -12.03 -3.51 -47.21
N PRO A 100 -11.97 -4.62 -48.00
CA PRO A 100 -11.51 -6.02 -47.76
C PRO A 100 -10.36 -6.38 -48.76
N PRO A 101 -10.16 -7.62 -49.28
CA PRO A 101 -10.40 -9.02 -48.84
C PRO A 101 -9.02 -9.74 -48.65
N ILE A 102 -8.73 -11.06 -48.74
CA ILE A 102 -9.40 -12.39 -48.92
C ILE A 102 -8.95 -13.33 -47.75
N ALA A 103 -9.19 -14.64 -47.62
CA ALA A 103 -9.96 -15.66 -48.36
C ALA A 103 -10.65 -16.63 -47.38
N GLU A 104 -11.62 -17.39 -47.89
CA GLU A 104 -12.40 -18.43 -47.19
C GLU A 104 -11.73 -19.80 -47.32
N THR A 105 -11.80 -20.66 -46.29
CA THR A 105 -11.66 -22.11 -46.47
C THR A 105 -12.40 -22.86 -45.36
N ASP A 106 -13.09 -23.93 -45.76
CA ASP A 106 -14.02 -24.75 -44.99
C ASP A 106 -13.34 -25.72 -43.99
N GLY A 107 -14.13 -26.22 -43.04
CA GLY A 107 -13.92 -27.53 -42.41
C GLY A 107 -13.31 -27.55 -40.99
N GLY A 108 -13.82 -28.47 -40.16
CA GLY A 108 -13.11 -28.94 -38.95
C GLY A 108 -13.82 -28.75 -37.60
N VAL A 109 -14.87 -29.51 -37.33
CA VAL A 109 -15.24 -29.83 -35.94
C VAL A 109 -14.22 -30.81 -35.37
N ASN A 110 -13.69 -30.58 -34.17
CA ASN A 110 -13.07 -31.64 -33.39
C ASN A 110 -13.30 -31.48 -31.87
N TRP A 111 -13.63 -32.59 -31.21
CA TRP A 111 -13.88 -32.70 -29.77
C TRP A 111 -12.92 -33.74 -29.17
N ILE A 112 -11.77 -33.32 -28.65
CA ILE A 112 -10.93 -34.09 -27.70
C ILE A 112 -9.94 -33.13 -27.03
N GLY A 113 -9.66 -33.36 -25.74
CA GLY A 113 -8.78 -32.55 -24.89
C GLY A 113 -9.13 -32.73 -23.42
#